data_AF-A0A6A6CZT7-F1
#
_entry.id   AF-A0A6A6CZT7-F1
#
_cell.length_a   1.000
_cell.length_b   1.000
_cell.length_c   1.000
_cell.angle_alpha   90.00
_cell.angle_beta   90.00
_cell.angle_gamma   90.00
#
_symmetry.space_group_name_H-M   'P 1'
#
loop_
_entity.id
_entity.type
_entity.pdbx_description
1 polymer ?
#
loop_
_entity_poly.entity_id
_entity_poly.type
_entity_poly.pdbx_seq_one_letter_code
_entity_poly.pdbx_strand_id
1 'polypeptide(L)'
;MDYSRDLRPWEYEHTKRIHVYKIPAATFPSASSEDFGDLSDTGSKDVIAKILAKMYYQVTAAHNDRQFERSQEPWCFALPSFTFETAYGGEQVVGLDAYLELGKKLFGDPKLKVEVLDVSIQIDPIAGMAEVFANQALVSPKLTRRSVCVVEFRRVEGQWLMACGKNIKGDDNI
;
A
#
# COMPACT_ATOMS: atom_id res chain seq x y z
N MET A 1 -6.73 -16.16 23.84
CA MET A 1 -6.27 -15.07 24.73
C MET A 1 -7.06 -13.84 24.34
N ASP A 2 -7.81 -13.27 25.28
CA ASP A 2 -8.70 -12.15 25.05
C ASP A 2 -7.92 -10.84 25.30
N TYR A 3 -7.36 -10.28 24.22
CA TYR A 3 -6.50 -9.08 24.26
C TYR A 3 -7.27 -7.78 24.58
N SER A 4 -8.58 -7.86 24.83
CA SER A 4 -9.42 -6.69 25.03
C SER A 4 -9.30 -6.04 26.42
N ARG A 5 -8.53 -6.63 27.35
CA ARG A 5 -8.44 -6.17 28.76
C ARG A 5 -7.35 -5.15 29.05
N ASP A 6 -6.38 -4.97 28.15
CA ASP A 6 -5.21 -4.12 28.40
C ASP A 6 -5.19 -2.81 27.59
N LEU A 7 -6.24 -2.52 26.83
CA LEU A 7 -6.35 -1.26 26.08
C LEU A 7 -6.80 -0.13 27.00
N ARG A 8 -6.10 1.01 26.92
CA ARG A 8 -6.54 2.24 27.58
C ARG A 8 -7.88 2.69 26.97
N PRO A 9 -8.75 3.41 27.72
CA PRO A 9 -10.08 3.78 27.24
C PRO A 9 -10.10 4.49 25.87
N TRP A 10 -9.08 5.30 25.58
CA TRP A 10 -8.94 5.99 24.31
C TRP A 10 -8.47 5.10 23.15
N GLU A 11 -7.68 4.05 23.41
CA GLU A 11 -7.32 3.02 22.42
C GLU A 11 -8.54 2.15 22.10
N TYR A 12 -9.41 1.94 23.08
CA TYR A 12 -10.70 1.25 22.91
C TYR A 12 -11.70 2.05 22.07
N GLU A 13 -11.71 3.37 22.19
CA GLU A 13 -12.54 4.22 21.32
C GLU A 13 -12.02 4.29 19.89
N HIS A 14 -10.69 4.26 19.70
CA HIS A 14 -10.08 4.28 18.38
C HIS A 14 -10.39 2.99 17.60
N THR A 15 -10.25 1.82 18.24
CA THR A 15 -10.54 0.52 17.62
C THR A 15 -12.00 0.34 17.18
N LYS A 16 -12.97 0.99 17.85
CA LYS A 16 -14.39 0.98 17.42
C LYS A 16 -14.65 1.76 16.13
N ARG A 17 -13.74 2.66 15.74
CA ARG A 17 -13.90 3.55 14.58
C ARG A 17 -13.24 2.98 13.32
N ILE A 18 -12.29 2.07 13.49
CA ILE A 18 -11.55 1.40 12.42
C ILE A 18 -12.45 0.41 11.70
N HIS A 19 -12.55 0.56 10.39
CA HIS A 19 -13.30 -0.37 9.53
C HIS A 19 -12.30 -1.20 8.74
N VAL A 20 -12.44 -2.52 8.81
CA VAL A 20 -11.53 -3.47 8.14
C VAL A 20 -12.21 -4.04 6.91
N TYR A 21 -11.61 -3.81 5.75
CA TYR A 21 -12.04 -4.34 4.47
C TYR A 21 -11.09 -5.43 4.03
N LYS A 22 -11.60 -6.57 3.57
CA LYS A 22 -10.81 -7.61 2.91
C LYS A 22 -11.18 -7.67 1.44
N ILE A 23 -10.19 -7.49 0.57
CA ILE A 23 -10.37 -7.40 -0.87
C ILE A 23 -9.51 -8.50 -1.52
N PRO A 24 -10.13 -9.53 -2.11
CA PRO A 24 -9.41 -10.56 -2.85
C PRO A 24 -8.71 -9.99 -4.08
N ALA A 25 -7.54 -10.54 -4.45
CA ALA A 25 -6.78 -10.13 -5.63
C ALA A 25 -7.59 -10.21 -6.94
N ALA A 26 -8.51 -11.16 -7.05
CA ALA A 26 -9.38 -11.33 -8.22
C ALA A 26 -10.31 -10.14 -8.52
N THR A 27 -10.42 -9.17 -7.60
CA THR A 27 -11.31 -8.00 -7.73
C THR A 27 -10.74 -6.92 -8.66
N PHE A 28 -9.42 -6.91 -8.90
CA PHE A 28 -8.76 -5.91 -9.73
C PHE A 28 -8.04 -6.60 -10.89
N PRO A 29 -8.66 -6.72 -12.08
CA PRO A 29 -7.97 -7.20 -13.27
C PRO A 29 -6.80 -6.27 -13.62
N SER A 30 -5.77 -6.82 -14.26
CA SER A 30 -4.54 -6.13 -14.70
C SER A 30 -4.82 -4.68 -15.12
N ALA A 31 -4.11 -3.74 -14.50
CA ALA A 31 -4.25 -2.29 -14.61
C ALA A 31 -4.61 -1.80 -16.02
N SER A 32 -5.91 -1.69 -16.31
CA SER A 32 -6.40 -0.80 -17.36
C SER A 32 -6.62 0.57 -16.72
N SER A 33 -6.15 1.61 -17.40
CA SER A 33 -6.09 3.02 -16.98
C SER A 33 -7.46 3.70 -16.85
N GLU A 34 -8.48 3.02 -16.34
CA GLU A 34 -9.75 3.69 -16.08
C GLU A 34 -9.52 4.78 -15.04
N ASP A 35 -10.05 5.97 -15.32
CA ASP A 35 -9.88 7.19 -14.53
C ASP A 35 -10.01 6.92 -13.03
N PHE A 36 -9.20 7.60 -12.24
CA PHE A 36 -9.52 7.82 -10.85
C PHE A 36 -10.87 8.54 -10.79
N GLY A 37 -11.95 7.78 -10.58
CA GLY A 37 -13.20 8.37 -10.13
C GLY A 37 -12.90 9.31 -8.96
N ASP A 38 -13.63 10.42 -8.91
CA ASP A 38 -13.37 11.57 -8.04
C ASP A 38 -12.71 11.21 -6.69
N LEU A 39 -11.39 11.41 -6.59
CA LEU A 39 -10.60 11.16 -5.38
C LEU A 39 -10.95 12.10 -4.23
N SER A 40 -11.75 13.14 -4.50
CA SER A 40 -12.29 14.03 -3.48
C SER A 40 -13.54 13.47 -2.80
N ASP A 41 -14.10 12.36 -3.31
CA ASP A 41 -15.34 11.80 -2.80
C ASP A 41 -15.21 11.45 -1.31
N THR A 42 -15.96 12.19 -0.50
CA THR A 42 -16.22 11.92 0.92
C THR A 42 -17.14 10.71 1.13
N GLY A 43 -17.46 10.00 0.05
CA GLY A 43 -18.39 8.89 -0.03
C GLY A 43 -18.16 7.77 0.98
N SER A 44 -19.08 6.82 0.97
CA SER A 44 -19.08 5.69 1.89
C SER A 44 -17.69 5.05 2.02
N LYS A 45 -17.36 4.54 3.20
CA LYS A 45 -16.07 3.90 3.50
C LYS A 45 -15.69 2.80 2.49
N ASP A 46 -16.69 2.17 1.86
CA ASP A 46 -16.51 1.18 0.81
C ASP A 46 -15.90 1.78 -0.47
N VAL A 47 -16.26 3.02 -0.82
CA VAL A 47 -15.68 3.77 -1.94
C VAL A 47 -14.22 4.11 -1.63
N ILE A 48 -13.94 4.60 -0.42
CA ILE A 48 -12.57 4.89 0.02
C ILE A 48 -11.72 3.62 -0.02
N ALA A 49 -12.22 2.49 0.48
CA ALA A 49 -11.51 1.22 0.43
C ALA A 49 -11.18 0.79 -1.01
N LYS A 50 -12.12 0.94 -1.95
CA LYS A 50 -11.88 0.64 -3.38
C LYS A 50 -10.82 1.56 -4.00
N ILE A 51 -10.87 2.85 -3.69
CA ILE A 51 -9.88 3.84 -4.14
C ILE A 51 -8.47 3.46 -3.65
N LEU A 52 -8.33 3.22 -2.35
CA LEU A 52 -7.04 2.89 -1.74
C LEU A 52 -6.49 1.55 -2.23
N ALA A 53 -7.37 0.56 -2.41
CA ALA A 53 -7.00 -0.70 -3.05
C ALA A 53 -6.47 -0.46 -4.48
N LYS A 54 -7.21 0.29 -5.30
CA LYS A 54 -6.83 0.61 -6.68
C LYS A 54 -5.46 1.30 -6.74
N MET A 55 -5.24 2.31 -5.89
CA MET A 55 -3.93 2.99 -5.78
C MET A 55 -2.81 1.99 -5.50
N TYR A 56 -3.01 1.08 -4.53
CA TYR A 56 -2.01 0.08 -4.20
C TYR A 56 -1.73 -0.90 -5.36
N TYR A 57 -2.78 -1.41 -6.02
CA TYR A 57 -2.61 -2.26 -7.21
C TYR A 57 -1.89 -1.55 -8.35
N GLN A 58 -2.14 -0.26 -8.56
CA GLN A 58 -1.40 0.55 -9.54
C GLN A 58 0.07 0.72 -9.14
N VAL A 59 0.41 0.84 -7.84
CA VAL A 59 1.81 0.85 -7.39
C VAL A 59 2.49 -0.45 -7.75
N THR A 60 1.83 -1.59 -7.51
CA THR A 60 2.35 -2.90 -7.91
C THR A 60 2.50 -3.02 -9.42
N ALA A 61 1.50 -2.58 -10.20
CA ALA A 61 1.55 -2.60 -11.66
C ALA A 61 2.70 -1.73 -12.20
N ALA A 62 2.84 -0.50 -11.70
CA ALA A 62 3.92 0.41 -12.08
C ALA A 62 5.31 -0.18 -11.81
N HIS A 63 5.52 -0.88 -10.70
CA HIS A 63 6.77 -1.62 -10.47
C HIS A 63 6.98 -2.74 -11.50
N ASN A 64 5.95 -3.54 -11.77
CA ASN A 64 6.02 -4.65 -12.73
C ASN A 64 6.27 -4.17 -14.17
N ASP A 65 5.71 -3.02 -14.53
CA ASP A 65 5.80 -2.38 -15.83
C ASP A 65 6.98 -1.40 -15.94
N ARG A 66 7.75 -1.24 -14.86
CA ARG A 66 8.95 -0.39 -14.77
C ARG A 66 8.66 1.10 -15.05
N GLN A 67 7.49 1.54 -14.64
CA GLN A 67 7.06 2.93 -14.71
C GLN A 67 7.47 3.64 -13.42
N PHE A 68 8.49 4.49 -13.48
CA PHE A 68 9.09 5.17 -12.33
C PHE A 68 9.17 6.69 -12.51
N GLU A 69 8.31 7.26 -13.36
CA GLU A 69 8.25 8.69 -13.60
C GLU A 69 7.40 9.37 -12.51
N ARG A 70 7.99 10.27 -11.72
CA ARG A 70 7.33 10.90 -10.56
C ARG A 70 6.00 11.57 -10.91
N SER A 71 5.92 12.18 -12.08
CA SER A 71 4.74 12.92 -12.52
C SER A 71 3.58 12.02 -12.96
N GLN A 72 3.79 10.71 -13.09
CA GLN A 72 2.79 9.75 -13.51
C GLN A 72 2.12 9.06 -12.32
N GLU A 73 0.91 8.57 -12.55
CA GLU A 73 0.23 7.72 -11.58
C GLU A 73 0.99 6.39 -11.42
N PRO A 74 1.04 5.84 -10.20
CA PRO A 74 0.44 6.36 -8.96
C PRO A 74 1.34 7.32 -8.16
N TRP A 75 2.53 7.63 -8.66
CA TRP A 75 3.59 8.34 -7.93
C TRP A 75 3.23 9.78 -7.59
N CYS A 76 2.44 10.43 -8.44
CA CYS A 76 1.92 11.78 -8.19
C CYS A 76 1.03 11.89 -6.94
N PHE A 77 0.57 10.75 -6.38
CA PHE A 77 -0.25 10.70 -5.17
C PHE A 77 0.55 10.41 -3.89
N ALA A 78 1.87 10.63 -3.88
CA ALA A 78 2.67 10.55 -2.66
C ALA A 78 2.87 11.93 -2.03
N LEU A 79 2.90 11.98 -0.70
CA LEU A 79 3.27 13.19 0.03
C LEU A 79 4.73 13.58 -0.25
N PRO A 80 5.07 14.89 -0.23
CA PRO A 80 6.46 15.33 -0.27
C PRO A 80 7.34 14.71 0.83
N SER A 81 6.74 14.41 1.99
CA SER A 81 7.38 13.78 3.14
C SER A 81 7.36 12.24 3.10
N PHE A 82 7.08 11.64 1.94
CA PHE A 82 6.97 10.19 1.83
C PHE A 82 8.23 9.46 2.33
N THR A 83 8.05 8.38 3.09
CA THR A 83 9.14 7.51 3.54
C THR A 83 8.81 6.05 3.31
N PHE A 84 9.84 5.22 3.12
CA PHE A 84 9.67 3.79 2.94
C PHE A 84 10.72 2.99 3.71
N GLU A 85 10.29 2.04 4.54
CA GLU A 85 11.19 1.10 5.22
C GLU A 85 11.25 -0.22 4.45
N THR A 86 12.45 -0.60 4.03
CA THR A 86 12.66 -1.86 3.31
C THR A 86 12.71 -3.06 4.27
N ALA A 87 12.26 -4.22 3.81
CA ALA A 87 12.38 -5.45 4.60
C ALA A 87 13.84 -5.90 4.75
N TYR A 88 14.08 -6.91 5.60
CA TYR A 88 15.37 -7.60 5.75
C TYR A 88 16.50 -6.73 6.33
N GLY A 89 16.16 -5.78 7.22
CA GLY A 89 17.16 -4.88 7.83
C GLY A 89 17.75 -3.87 6.85
N GLY A 90 17.05 -3.61 5.74
CA GLY A 90 17.47 -2.61 4.78
C GLY A 90 17.24 -1.19 5.29
N GLU A 91 17.77 -0.23 4.54
CA GLU A 91 17.74 1.19 4.91
C GLU A 91 16.32 1.75 4.87
N GLN A 92 16.07 2.75 5.73
CA GLN A 92 14.93 3.63 5.60
C GLN A 92 15.19 4.59 4.45
N VAL A 93 14.31 4.57 3.45
CA VAL A 93 14.33 5.47 2.31
C VAL A 93 13.49 6.69 2.64
N VAL A 94 14.06 7.88 2.50
CA VAL A 94 13.39 9.15 2.74
C VAL A 94 13.20 9.87 1.40
N GLY A 95 11.94 10.19 1.10
CA GLY A 95 11.53 10.84 -0.14
C GLY A 95 11.15 9.84 -1.25
N LEU A 96 10.16 10.24 -2.05
CA LEU A 96 9.68 9.44 -3.18
C LEU A 96 10.77 9.19 -4.24
N ASP A 97 11.62 10.18 -4.55
CA ASP A 97 12.63 10.02 -5.61
C ASP A 97 13.63 8.92 -5.29
N ALA A 98 14.09 8.86 -4.03
CA ALA A 98 14.97 7.80 -3.56
C ALA A 98 14.29 6.43 -3.62
N TYR A 99 12.98 6.37 -3.34
CA TYR A 99 12.19 5.14 -3.46
C TYR A 99 12.06 4.67 -4.91
N LEU A 100 11.82 5.58 -5.85
CA LEU A 100 11.74 5.27 -7.28
C LEU A 100 13.09 4.79 -7.84
N GLU A 101 14.20 5.39 -7.42
CA GLU A 101 15.55 4.92 -7.79
C GLU A 101 15.85 3.53 -7.23
N LEU A 102 15.44 3.24 -5.99
CA LEU A 102 15.52 1.89 -5.44
C LEU A 102 14.68 0.91 -6.26
N GLY A 103 13.46 1.30 -6.64
CA GLY A 103 12.58 0.52 -7.52
C GLY A 103 13.25 0.18 -8.86
N LYS A 104 13.83 1.17 -9.55
CA LYS A 104 14.59 0.96 -10.80
C LYS A 104 15.70 -0.07 -10.64
N LYS A 105 16.44 0.00 -9.54
CA LYS A 105 17.53 -0.94 -9.24
C LYS A 105 17.01 -2.36 -8.98
N LEU A 106 15.95 -2.50 -8.20
CA LEU A 106 15.39 -3.81 -7.83
C LEU A 106 14.68 -4.48 -9.01
N PHE A 107 13.83 -3.75 -9.74
CA PHE A 107 13.02 -4.26 -10.85
C PHE A 107 13.71 -4.16 -12.22
N GLY A 108 15.00 -3.82 -12.23
CA GLY A 108 15.84 -3.86 -13.43
C GLY A 108 15.95 -5.26 -14.05
N ASP A 109 15.75 -6.33 -13.27
CA ASP A 109 15.56 -7.67 -13.80
C ASP A 109 14.15 -7.82 -14.40
N PRO A 110 13.99 -8.07 -15.71
CA PRO A 110 12.69 -8.25 -16.35
C PRO A 110 11.88 -9.43 -15.79
N LYS A 111 12.56 -10.39 -15.17
CA LYS A 111 11.95 -11.61 -14.63
C LYS A 111 11.41 -11.46 -13.22
N LEU A 112 11.79 -10.38 -12.52
CA LEU A 112 11.31 -10.09 -11.19
C LEU A 112 9.95 -9.39 -11.28
N LYS A 113 8.95 -9.91 -10.57
CA LYS A 113 7.60 -9.36 -10.50
C LYS A 113 7.07 -9.41 -9.08
N VAL A 114 6.15 -8.50 -8.77
CA VAL A 114 5.34 -8.53 -7.55
C VAL A 114 3.95 -9.06 -7.88
N GLU A 115 3.50 -10.04 -7.12
CA GLU A 115 2.13 -10.54 -7.13
C GLU A 115 1.45 -10.18 -5.82
N VAL A 116 0.29 -9.52 -5.89
CA VAL A 116 -0.55 -9.23 -4.72
C VAL A 116 -1.47 -10.42 -4.49
N LEU A 117 -1.41 -11.01 -3.31
CA LEU A 117 -2.18 -12.20 -2.93
C LEU A 117 -3.53 -11.80 -2.34
N ASP A 118 -3.52 -10.84 -1.42
CA ASP A 118 -4.70 -10.23 -0.83
C ASP A 118 -4.37 -8.87 -0.24
N VAL A 119 -5.41 -8.05 -0.10
CA VAL A 119 -5.33 -6.72 0.51
C VAL A 119 -6.36 -6.61 1.64
N SER A 120 -5.91 -6.13 2.80
CA SER A 120 -6.76 -5.68 3.88
C SER A 120 -6.59 -4.18 4.09
N ILE A 121 -7.67 -3.43 4.32
CA ILE A 121 -7.61 -1.97 4.47
C ILE A 121 -8.27 -1.58 5.78
N GLN A 122 -7.57 -0.76 6.56
CA GLN A 122 -8.09 -0.12 7.77
C GLN A 122 -8.31 1.36 7.49
N ILE A 123 -9.49 1.88 7.78
CA ILE A 123 -9.84 3.29 7.52
C ILE A 123 -10.30 3.95 8.81
N ASP A 124 -9.66 5.06 9.18
CA ASP A 124 -10.15 6.04 10.15
C ASP A 124 -10.49 7.35 9.41
N PRO A 125 -11.78 7.53 9.01
CA PRO A 125 -12.19 8.71 8.26
C PRO A 125 -12.21 9.99 9.10
N ILE A 126 -12.26 9.88 10.43
CA ILE A 126 -12.26 11.04 11.33
C ILE A 126 -10.83 11.59 11.44
N ALA A 127 -9.86 10.70 11.59
CA ALA A 127 -8.44 11.08 11.60
C ALA A 127 -7.90 11.40 10.18
N GLY A 128 -8.66 11.12 9.12
CA GLY A 128 -8.19 11.27 7.74
C GLY A 128 -7.03 10.32 7.44
N MET A 129 -7.10 9.10 7.97
CA MET A 129 -6.05 8.09 7.92
C MET A 129 -6.57 6.77 7.36
N ALA A 130 -5.72 6.07 6.61
CA ALA A 130 -5.98 4.69 6.25
C ALA A 130 -4.67 3.91 6.11
N GLU A 131 -4.73 2.60 6.31
CA GLU A 131 -3.61 1.69 6.14
C GLU A 131 -4.02 0.55 5.22
N VAL A 132 -3.20 0.29 4.21
CA VAL A 132 -3.31 -0.85 3.31
C VAL A 132 -2.29 -1.89 3.74
N PHE A 133 -2.76 -3.08 4.09
CA PHE A 133 -1.97 -4.28 4.39
C PHE A 133 -2.09 -5.23 3.22
N ALA A 134 -1.01 -5.42 2.48
CA ALA A 134 -1.00 -6.26 1.30
C ALA A 134 -0.04 -7.43 1.48
N ASN A 135 -0.61 -8.64 1.47
CA ASN A 135 0.20 -9.84 1.35
C ASN A 135 0.65 -9.95 -0.11
N GLN A 136 1.95 -10.03 -0.33
CA GLN A 136 2.52 -10.05 -1.67
C GLN A 136 3.64 -11.09 -1.79
N ALA A 137 3.90 -11.51 -3.02
CA ALA A 137 5.01 -12.36 -3.39
C ALA A 137 5.90 -11.64 -4.41
N LEU A 138 7.21 -11.57 -4.13
CA LEU A 138 8.22 -11.22 -5.11
C LEU A 138 8.64 -12.50 -5.82
N VAL A 139 8.34 -12.60 -7.11
CA VAL A 139 8.46 -13.82 -7.92
C VAL A 139 9.48 -13.62 -9.04
N SER A 140 10.34 -14.60 -9.21
CA SER A 140 11.23 -14.79 -10.36
C SER A 140 11.41 -16.30 -10.60
N PRO A 141 11.97 -16.75 -11.75
CA PRO A 141 12.15 -18.17 -12.03
C PRO A 141 12.99 -18.96 -11.01
N LYS A 142 13.76 -18.28 -10.15
CA LYS A 142 14.66 -18.90 -9.17
C LYS A 142 14.29 -18.57 -7.72
N LEU A 143 13.32 -17.69 -7.50
CA LEU A 143 13.06 -17.12 -6.19
C LEU A 143 11.60 -16.71 -6.08
N THR A 144 10.95 -17.19 -5.02
CA THR A 144 9.68 -16.66 -4.53
C THR A 144 9.88 -16.23 -3.09
N ARG A 145 9.68 -14.95 -2.78
CA ARG A 145 9.71 -14.42 -1.41
C ARG A 145 8.38 -13.81 -1.06
N ARG A 146 7.84 -14.16 0.10
CA ARG A 146 6.61 -13.56 0.62
C ARG A 146 6.94 -12.39 1.55
N SER A 147 6.08 -11.39 1.53
CA SER A 147 6.17 -10.24 2.43
C SER A 147 4.79 -9.63 2.65
N VAL A 148 4.69 -8.80 3.68
CA VAL A 148 3.56 -7.90 3.87
C VAL A 148 4.04 -6.49 3.56
N CYS A 149 3.39 -5.81 2.62
CA CYS A 149 3.55 -4.37 2.46
C CYS A 149 2.49 -3.67 3.31
N VAL A 150 2.90 -2.70 4.12
CA VAL A 150 2.00 -1.79 4.80
C VAL A 150 2.20 -0.41 4.17
N VAL A 151 1.13 0.22 3.70
CA VAL A 151 1.16 1.58 3.15
C VAL A 151 0.15 2.44 3.90
N GLU A 152 0.63 3.53 4.49
CA GLU A 152 -0.22 4.51 5.15
C GLU A 152 -0.64 5.59 4.15
N PHE A 153 -1.92 5.96 4.21
CA PHE A 153 -2.51 7.05 3.45
C PHE A 153 -3.03 8.13 4.39
N ARG A 154 -2.85 9.38 3.97
CA ARG A 154 -3.36 10.56 4.67
C ARG A 154 -4.28 11.34 3.75
N ARG A 155 -5.36 11.86 4.31
CA ARG A 155 -6.25 12.77 3.61
C ARG A 155 -5.77 14.21 3.76
N VAL A 156 -5.40 14.85 2.65
CA VAL A 156 -4.94 16.24 2.58
C VAL A 156 -5.79 16.96 1.55
N GLU A 157 -6.41 18.08 1.94
CA GLU A 157 -7.24 18.91 1.05
C GLU A 157 -8.32 18.11 0.29
N GLY A 158 -8.88 17.09 0.95
CA GLY A 158 -9.92 16.23 0.39
C GLY A 158 -9.41 14.99 -0.33
N GLN A 159 -8.12 14.91 -0.68
CA GLN A 159 -7.50 13.84 -1.46
C GLN A 159 -6.69 12.87 -0.58
N TRP A 160 -6.73 11.57 -0.90
CA TRP A 160 -5.90 10.55 -0.26
C TRP A 160 -4.52 10.46 -0.91
N LEU A 161 -3.47 10.57 -0.09
CA LEU A 161 -2.07 10.57 -0.52
C LEU A 161 -1.26 9.55 0.28
N MET A 162 -0.32 8.85 -0.38
CA MET A 162 0.61 7.93 0.26
C MET A 162 1.57 8.69 1.16
N ALA A 163 1.57 8.38 2.45
CA ALA A 163 2.38 9.05 3.46
C ALA A 163 3.64 8.28 3.83
N CYS A 164 3.52 6.97 4.01
CA CYS A 164 4.69 6.11 4.21
C CYS A 164 4.38 4.68 3.80
N GLY A 165 5.43 3.87 3.69
CA GLY A 165 5.29 2.44 3.51
C GLY A 165 6.35 1.64 4.24
N LYS A 166 6.07 0.36 4.43
CA LYS A 166 7.00 -0.59 5.04
C LYS A 166 6.81 -1.95 4.41
N ASN A 167 7.92 -2.58 4.05
CA ASN A 167 7.92 -4.00 3.74
C ASN A 167 8.33 -4.79 4.98
N ILE A 168 7.53 -5.78 5.35
CA ILE A 168 7.79 -6.72 6.44
C ILE A 168 8.12 -8.08 5.82
N LYS A 169 9.25 -8.65 6.21
CA LYS A 169 9.66 -9.99 5.80
C LYS A 169 8.57 -11.01 6.20
N GLY A 170 8.12 -11.82 5.24
CA GLY A 170 7.38 -13.04 5.52
C GLY A 170 8.33 -14.24 5.70
N ASP A 171 7.84 -15.32 6.29
CA ASP A 171 8.64 -16.53 6.50
C ASP A 171 9.07 -17.16 5.17
N ASP A 172 10.32 -17.65 5.13
CA ASP A 172 10.95 -18.25 3.95
C ASP A 172 10.46 -19.69 3.67
N ASN A 173 9.45 -20.20 4.40
CA ASN A 173 9.03 -21.60 4.34
C ASN A 173 8.05 -21.85 3.18
N ILE A 174 8.58 -22.13 1.99
CA ILE A 174 7.95 -23.03 1.00
C ILE A 174 8.99 -24.03 0.54
#